data_AF-A0A8J4XLZ2-F1
#
_entry.id   AF-A0A8J4XLZ2-F1
#
_cell.length_a   1.000
_cell.length_b   1.000
_cell.length_c   1.000
_cell.angle_alpha   90.00
_cell.angle_beta   90.00
_cell.angle_gamma   90.00
#
_symmetry.space_group_name_H-M   'P 1'
#
loop_
_entity.id
_entity.type
_entity.pdbx_description
1 polymer ?
#
loop_
_entity_poly.entity_id
_entity_poly.type
_entity_poly.pdbx_seq_one_letter_code
_entity_poly.pdbx_strand_id
1 'polypeptide(L)'
;MFESLRKNIQSVQDGITAGLQRLSVGEQKASTVSPSESQMNLAAGSDLLQMYQTQWATMHHLAEQNTAAAQDLDGDITQLADECECQHSQMAEIHSLLAHLPNIMAQLHSMLATIGSMRGLFEEVEGGLLTLEDLDEELTLQEHILDLRLSLALSREKNTHKLNSLNNELRDDHQAKMIVLETKKETERKEREKVFSEKFSEDIKNYKEGQIKTDRTPSSEEGAGLRLEEVDLEQDSSELDEFLNEPA
;
A
#
# COMPACT_ATOMS: atom_id res chain seq x y z
N MET A 1 22.26 -3.96 -79.41
CA MET A 1 22.12 -5.44 -79.40
C MET A 1 21.35 -5.98 -80.61
N PHE A 2 20.29 -5.30 -81.09
CA PHE A 2 19.56 -5.71 -82.31
C PHE A 2 20.38 -5.68 -83.61
N GLU A 3 21.36 -4.78 -83.73
CA GLU A 3 22.23 -4.73 -84.92
C GLU A 3 23.18 -5.93 -85.03
N SER A 4 23.61 -6.47 -83.89
CA SER A 4 24.41 -7.71 -83.84
C SER A 4 23.58 -8.91 -84.31
N LEU A 5 22.33 -9.00 -83.85
CA LEU A 5 21.40 -10.04 -84.28
C LEU A 5 21.09 -9.95 -85.78
N ARG A 6 20.88 -8.72 -86.30
CA ARG A 6 20.65 -8.48 -87.73
C ARG A 6 21.85 -8.86 -88.60
N LYS A 7 23.08 -8.53 -88.18
CA LYS A 7 24.30 -8.94 -88.88
C LYS A 7 24.48 -10.46 -88.88
N ASN A 8 24.17 -11.13 -87.78
CA ASN A 8 24.24 -12.60 -87.70
C ASN A 8 23.20 -13.27 -88.62
N ILE A 9 21.97 -12.76 -88.68
CA ILE A 9 20.95 -13.28 -89.60
C ILE A 9 21.35 -13.05 -91.06
N GLN A 10 21.89 -11.87 -91.39
CA GLN A 10 22.36 -11.58 -92.75
C GLN A 10 23.53 -12.48 -93.16
N SER A 11 24.49 -12.71 -92.25
CA SER A 11 25.61 -13.63 -92.46
C SER A 11 25.16 -15.08 -92.71
N VAL A 12 24.16 -15.54 -91.96
CA VAL A 12 23.56 -16.88 -92.16
C VAL A 12 22.80 -16.94 -93.48
N GLN A 13 22.07 -15.90 -93.86
CA GLN A 13 21.37 -15.82 -95.16
C GLN A 13 22.34 -15.80 -96.34
N ASP A 14 23.42 -15.03 -96.25
CA ASP A 14 24.45 -14.95 -97.29
C ASP A 14 25.22 -16.29 -97.39
N GLY A 15 25.47 -16.95 -96.26
CA GLY A 15 26.07 -18.29 -96.21
C GLY A 15 25.20 -19.37 -96.85
N ILE A 16 23.88 -19.36 -96.60
CA ILE A 16 22.92 -20.28 -97.23
C ILE A 16 22.79 -19.96 -98.74
N THR A 17 22.74 -18.69 -99.11
CA THR A 17 22.63 -18.26 -100.53
C THR A 17 23.88 -18.62 -101.32
N ALA A 18 25.08 -18.43 -100.74
CA ALA A 18 26.34 -18.86 -101.34
C ALA A 18 26.44 -20.40 -101.44
N GLY A 19 25.93 -21.13 -100.43
CA GLY A 19 25.81 -22.59 -100.47
C GLY A 19 24.88 -23.08 -101.59
N LEU A 20 23.73 -22.44 -101.78
CA LEU A 20 22.76 -22.74 -102.84
C LEU A 20 23.29 -22.37 -104.23
N GLN A 21 23.98 -21.23 -104.39
CA GLN A 21 24.64 -20.89 -105.66
C GLN A 21 25.75 -21.89 -106.01
N ARG A 22 26.48 -22.39 -105.02
CA ARG A 22 27.50 -23.43 -105.24
C ARG A 22 26.88 -24.79 -105.65
N LEU A 23 25.64 -25.07 -105.27
CA LEU A 23 24.88 -26.23 -105.73
C LEU A 23 24.21 -26.00 -107.11
N SER A 24 23.86 -24.76 -107.44
CA SER A 24 23.20 -24.40 -108.70
C SER A 24 24.17 -24.11 -109.85
N VAL A 25 25.44 -23.78 -109.57
CA VAL A 25 26.50 -23.52 -110.57
C VAL A 25 27.41 -24.75 -110.69
N GLY A 26 26.78 -25.90 -110.93
CA GLY A 26 27.43 -27.20 -111.02
C GLY A 26 26.88 -28.09 -112.14
N GLU A 27 26.18 -27.54 -113.15
CA GLU A 27 25.88 -28.28 -114.38
C GLU A 27 26.99 -28.01 -115.42
N GLN A 28 28.10 -28.74 -115.28
CA GLN A 28 29.03 -28.95 -116.38
C GLN A 28 28.33 -29.76 -117.47
N LYS A 29 28.06 -29.12 -118.61
CA LYS A 29 27.62 -29.76 -119.85
C LYS A 29 28.71 -30.72 -120.33
N ALA A 30 28.60 -31.99 -119.95
CA ALA A 30 29.48 -33.06 -120.39
C ALA A 30 29.32 -33.28 -121.90
N SER A 31 30.44 -33.12 -122.61
CA SER A 31 30.61 -33.56 -123.99
C SER A 31 30.44 -35.08 -124.05
N THR A 32 29.63 -35.51 -125.00
CA THR A 32 29.31 -36.89 -125.40
C THR A 32 30.50 -37.85 -125.34
N VAL A 33 30.39 -38.86 -124.47
CA VAL A 33 31.16 -40.11 -124.54
C VAL A 33 30.17 -41.26 -124.82
N SER A 34 30.54 -42.07 -125.80
CA SER A 34 29.87 -43.26 -126.33
C SER A 34 29.54 -44.33 -125.27
N PRO A 35 28.56 -45.22 -125.54
CA PRO A 35 28.03 -46.15 -124.55
C PRO A 35 29.02 -47.31 -124.36
N SER A 36 29.89 -47.17 -123.35
CA SER A 36 30.66 -48.27 -122.81
C SER A 36 29.82 -48.99 -121.76
N GLU A 37 29.73 -50.29 -121.94
CA GLU A 37 29.11 -51.32 -121.12
C GLU A 37 28.89 -50.98 -119.64
N SER A 38 27.69 -51.31 -119.19
CA SER A 38 27.16 -51.18 -117.84
C SER A 38 28.09 -51.74 -116.75
N GLN A 39 29.09 -50.98 -116.31
CA GLN A 39 29.58 -51.09 -114.94
C GLN A 39 28.58 -50.38 -114.03
N MET A 40 27.42 -51.02 -113.83
CA MET A 40 26.61 -50.73 -112.64
C MET A 40 27.52 -50.98 -111.45
N ASN A 41 27.90 -49.93 -110.72
CA ASN A 41 28.58 -50.07 -109.44
C ASN A 41 27.60 -50.73 -108.46
N LEU A 42 27.52 -52.06 -108.50
CA LEU A 42 26.67 -52.87 -107.62
C LEU A 42 26.95 -52.56 -106.14
N ALA A 43 28.17 -52.11 -105.83
CA ALA A 43 28.60 -51.71 -104.49
C ALA A 43 28.12 -50.31 -104.04
N ALA A 44 27.74 -49.41 -104.95
CA ALA A 44 27.33 -48.04 -104.58
C ALA A 44 26.06 -48.02 -103.70
N GLY A 45 25.16 -48.99 -103.90
CA GLY A 45 24.00 -49.18 -103.01
C GLY A 45 24.39 -49.69 -101.63
N SER A 46 25.44 -50.53 -101.54
CA SER A 46 25.98 -51.03 -100.27
C SER A 46 26.69 -49.92 -99.49
N ASP A 47 27.50 -49.10 -100.16
CA ASP A 47 28.22 -47.99 -99.53
C ASP A 47 27.26 -46.91 -99.01
N LEU A 48 26.20 -46.61 -99.77
CA LEU A 48 25.15 -45.70 -99.34
C LEU A 48 24.39 -46.23 -98.13
N LEU A 49 24.04 -47.53 -98.14
CA LEU A 49 23.37 -48.18 -97.01
C LEU A 49 24.27 -48.19 -95.77
N GLN A 50 25.56 -48.50 -95.92
CA GLN A 50 26.53 -48.49 -94.84
C GLN A 50 26.72 -47.07 -94.27
N MET A 51 26.73 -46.04 -95.11
CA MET A 51 26.78 -44.65 -94.66
C MET A 51 25.54 -44.27 -93.83
N TYR A 52 24.33 -44.61 -94.30
CA TYR A 52 23.12 -44.33 -93.52
C TYR A 52 23.05 -45.15 -92.23
N GLN A 53 23.48 -46.41 -92.26
CA GLN A 53 23.51 -47.27 -91.08
C GLN A 53 24.50 -46.75 -90.02
N THR A 54 25.68 -46.27 -90.43
CA THR A 54 26.67 -45.70 -89.51
C THR A 54 26.23 -44.35 -88.95
N GLN A 55 25.63 -43.47 -89.78
CA GLN A 55 25.03 -42.22 -89.30
C GLN A 55 23.89 -42.46 -88.32
N TRP A 56 23.00 -43.41 -88.63
CA TRP A 56 21.90 -43.78 -87.74
C TRP A 56 22.43 -44.35 -86.41
N ALA A 57 23.42 -45.25 -86.44
CA ALA A 57 24.03 -45.79 -85.23
C ALA A 57 24.68 -44.69 -84.36
N THR A 58 25.36 -43.72 -85.00
CA THR A 58 25.98 -42.58 -84.31
C THR A 58 24.91 -41.69 -83.66
N MET A 59 23.85 -41.37 -84.40
CA MET A 59 22.73 -40.58 -83.89
C MET A 59 22.03 -41.27 -82.73
N HIS A 60 21.81 -42.59 -82.83
CA HIS A 60 21.21 -43.37 -81.75
C HIS A 60 22.07 -43.37 -80.50
N HIS A 61 23.38 -43.58 -80.63
CA HIS A 61 24.31 -43.53 -79.51
C HIS A 61 24.35 -42.16 -78.83
N LEU A 62 24.36 -41.07 -79.60
CA LEU A 62 24.29 -39.71 -79.05
C LEU A 62 22.95 -39.44 -78.36
N ALA A 63 21.84 -39.96 -78.89
CA ALA A 63 20.53 -39.85 -78.27
C ALA A 63 20.46 -40.61 -76.94
N GLU A 64 21.05 -41.80 -76.84
CA GLU A 64 21.16 -42.56 -75.60
C GLU A 64 22.00 -41.81 -74.55
N GLN A 65 23.17 -41.29 -74.93
CA GLN A 65 24.00 -40.50 -74.02
C GLN A 65 23.29 -39.23 -73.53
N ASN A 66 22.58 -38.53 -74.42
CA ASN A 66 21.80 -37.34 -74.05
C ASN A 66 20.64 -37.72 -73.11
N THR A 67 19.96 -38.84 -73.37
CA THR A 67 18.90 -39.34 -72.50
C THR A 67 19.43 -39.67 -71.10
N ALA A 68 20.59 -40.32 -71.00
CA ALA A 68 21.23 -40.62 -69.71
C ALA A 68 21.63 -39.33 -68.97
N ALA A 69 22.29 -38.39 -69.65
CA ALA A 69 22.67 -37.11 -69.05
C ALA A 69 21.45 -36.27 -68.61
N ALA A 70 20.35 -36.33 -69.35
CA ALA A 70 19.10 -35.68 -68.98
C ALA A 70 18.45 -36.32 -67.75
N GLN A 71 18.54 -37.65 -67.59
CA GLN A 71 18.05 -38.35 -66.40
C GLN A 71 18.87 -38.01 -65.15
N ASP A 72 20.20 -37.94 -65.27
CA ASP A 72 21.07 -37.53 -64.16
C ASP A 72 20.75 -36.10 -63.72
N LEU A 73 20.60 -35.18 -64.67
CA LEU A 73 20.24 -33.79 -64.39
C LEU A 73 18.83 -33.66 -63.77
N ASP A 74 17.86 -34.45 -64.22
CA ASP A 74 16.51 -34.48 -63.64
C ASP A 74 16.54 -34.96 -62.17
N GLY A 75 17.40 -35.94 -61.87
CA GLY A 75 17.67 -36.40 -60.51
C GLY A 75 18.24 -35.28 -59.62
N ASP A 76 19.27 -34.59 -60.09
CA ASP A 76 19.88 -33.47 -59.37
C ASP A 76 18.89 -32.31 -59.14
N ILE A 77 18.08 -31.98 -60.15
CA ILE A 77 17.04 -30.94 -60.04
C ILE A 77 15.98 -31.34 -59.02
N THR A 78 15.54 -32.59 -59.02
CA THR A 78 14.54 -33.09 -58.07
C THR A 78 15.08 -33.04 -56.64
N GLN A 79 16.32 -33.49 -56.43
CA GLN A 79 16.95 -33.41 -55.12
C GLN A 79 17.08 -31.97 -54.61
N LEU A 80 17.47 -31.04 -55.48
CA LEU A 80 17.57 -29.63 -55.12
C LEU A 80 16.19 -29.03 -54.80
N ALA A 81 15.15 -29.42 -55.54
CA ALA A 81 13.79 -28.98 -55.28
C ALA A 81 13.29 -29.47 -53.91
N ASP A 82 13.54 -30.74 -53.57
CA ASP A 82 13.18 -31.31 -52.27
C ASP A 82 13.90 -30.62 -51.11
N GLU A 83 15.20 -30.33 -51.27
CA GLU A 83 15.98 -29.59 -50.26
C GLU A 83 15.45 -28.16 -50.08
N CYS A 84 15.11 -27.48 -51.19
CA CYS A 84 14.55 -26.14 -51.15
C CYS A 84 13.19 -26.10 -50.43
N GLU A 85 12.32 -27.07 -50.71
CA GLU A 85 11.01 -27.19 -50.05
C GLU A 85 11.18 -27.48 -48.54
N CYS A 86 12.11 -28.36 -48.18
CA CYS A 86 12.44 -28.66 -46.78
C CYS A 86 12.94 -27.41 -46.04
N GLN A 87 13.88 -26.66 -46.63
CA GLN A 87 14.38 -25.41 -46.06
C GLN A 87 13.29 -24.34 -45.95
N HIS A 88 12.41 -24.26 -46.95
CA HIS A 88 11.27 -23.35 -46.91
C HIS A 88 10.32 -23.69 -45.75
N SER A 89 10.00 -24.97 -45.55
CA SER A 89 9.18 -25.44 -44.44
C SER A 89 9.81 -25.09 -43.08
N GLN A 90 11.11 -25.37 -42.90
CA GLN A 90 11.81 -25.04 -41.66
C GLN A 90 11.84 -23.53 -41.40
N MET A 91 12.05 -22.72 -42.45
CA MET A 91 12.01 -21.26 -42.33
C MET A 91 10.61 -20.76 -41.96
N ALA A 92 9.56 -21.35 -42.52
CA ALA A 92 8.17 -21.02 -42.19
C ALA A 92 7.84 -21.34 -40.72
N GLU A 93 8.33 -22.47 -40.20
CA GLU A 93 8.20 -22.83 -38.78
C GLU A 93 8.91 -21.82 -37.87
N ILE A 94 10.17 -21.47 -38.18
CA ILE A 94 10.92 -20.46 -37.43
C ILE A 94 10.20 -19.11 -37.45
N HIS A 95 9.70 -18.70 -38.62
CA HIS A 95 8.95 -17.46 -38.75
C HIS A 95 7.67 -17.49 -37.89
N SER A 96 6.95 -18.60 -37.86
CA SER A 96 5.77 -18.78 -37.00
C SER A 96 6.11 -18.67 -35.51
N LEU A 97 7.20 -19.33 -35.07
CA LEU A 97 7.69 -19.25 -33.69
C LEU A 97 8.09 -17.81 -33.32
N LEU A 98 8.80 -17.13 -34.21
CA LEU A 98 9.25 -15.75 -33.98
C LEU A 98 8.06 -14.78 -33.94
N ALA A 99 7.02 -15.03 -34.74
CA ALA A 99 5.79 -14.25 -34.72
C ALA A 99 5.02 -14.38 -33.39
N HIS A 100 5.26 -15.43 -32.60
CA HIS A 100 4.65 -15.60 -31.28
C HIS A 100 5.38 -14.81 -30.17
N LEU A 101 6.65 -14.44 -30.38
CA LEU A 101 7.48 -13.74 -29.39
C LEU A 101 6.87 -12.42 -28.88
N PRO A 102 6.27 -11.55 -29.72
CA PRO A 102 5.60 -10.34 -29.25
C PRO A 102 4.42 -10.62 -28.31
N ASN A 103 3.69 -11.73 -28.51
CA ASN A 103 2.60 -12.13 -27.62
C ASN A 103 3.13 -12.53 -26.25
N ILE A 104 4.20 -13.34 -26.20
CA ILE A 104 4.90 -13.68 -24.95
C ILE A 104 5.37 -12.40 -24.25
N MET A 105 5.97 -11.45 -24.98
CA MET A 105 6.37 -10.18 -24.40
C MET A 105 5.19 -9.38 -23.85
N ALA A 106 4.07 -9.32 -24.56
CA ALA A 106 2.86 -8.63 -24.08
C ALA A 106 2.31 -9.29 -22.80
N GLN A 107 2.29 -10.62 -22.73
CA GLN A 107 1.89 -11.36 -21.54
C GLN A 107 2.84 -11.08 -20.37
N LEU A 108 4.16 -11.08 -20.59
CA LEU A 108 5.13 -10.72 -19.55
C LEU A 108 4.95 -9.29 -19.04
N HIS A 109 4.72 -8.32 -19.93
CA HIS A 109 4.45 -6.94 -19.51
C HIS A 109 3.15 -6.83 -18.71
N SER A 110 2.11 -7.58 -19.10
CA SER A 110 0.86 -7.66 -18.35
C SER A 110 1.08 -8.26 -16.96
N MET A 111 1.80 -9.38 -16.86
CA MET A 111 2.16 -9.98 -15.57
C MET A 111 2.96 -8.99 -14.70
N LEU A 112 3.94 -8.30 -15.27
CA LEU A 112 4.72 -7.29 -14.56
C LEU A 112 3.84 -6.14 -14.05
N ALA A 113 2.88 -5.67 -14.86
CA ALA A 113 1.91 -4.66 -14.44
C ALA A 113 1.02 -5.16 -13.29
N THR A 114 0.55 -6.43 -13.35
CA THR A 114 -0.23 -7.01 -12.25
C THR A 114 0.57 -7.11 -10.95
N ILE A 115 1.85 -7.51 -11.03
CA ILE A 115 2.76 -7.52 -9.88
C ILE A 115 2.94 -6.10 -9.33
N GLY A 116 3.09 -5.11 -10.20
CA GLY A 116 3.13 -3.70 -9.81
C GLY A 116 1.88 -3.27 -9.05
N SER A 117 0.69 -3.59 -9.56
CA SER A 117 -0.57 -3.28 -8.86
C SER A 117 -0.71 -4.00 -7.52
N MET A 118 -0.29 -5.27 -7.43
CA MET A 118 -0.31 -6.02 -6.18
C MET A 118 0.62 -5.41 -5.14
N ARG A 119 1.81 -4.96 -5.54
CA ARG A 119 2.72 -4.24 -4.65
C ARG A 119 2.10 -2.95 -4.10
N GLY A 120 1.43 -2.17 -4.96
CA GLY A 120 0.71 -0.97 -4.51
C GLY A 120 -0.41 -1.29 -3.50
N LEU A 121 -1.19 -2.35 -3.74
CA LEU A 121 -2.22 -2.81 -2.80
C LEU A 121 -1.61 -3.27 -1.47
N PHE A 122 -0.47 -3.95 -1.50
CA PHE A 122 0.22 -4.34 -0.26
C PHE A 122 0.70 -3.12 0.52
N GLU A 123 1.27 -2.12 -0.15
CA GLU A 123 1.70 -0.87 0.49
C GLU A 123 0.51 -0.11 1.12
N GLU A 124 -0.63 -0.08 0.43
CA GLU A 124 -1.87 0.51 0.99
C GLU A 124 -2.38 -0.27 2.22
N VAL A 125 -2.36 -1.60 2.17
CA VAL A 125 -2.76 -2.46 3.29
C VAL A 125 -1.80 -2.31 4.47
N GLU A 126 -0.49 -2.28 4.22
CA GLU A 126 0.53 -2.06 5.24
C GLU A 126 0.37 -0.68 5.89
N GLY A 127 0.13 0.37 5.09
CA GLY A 127 -0.18 1.70 5.59
C GLY A 127 -1.45 1.72 6.44
N GLY A 128 -2.52 1.08 5.98
CA GLY A 128 -3.76 0.95 6.74
C GLY A 128 -3.58 0.20 8.06
N LEU A 129 -2.75 -0.84 8.08
CA LEU A 129 -2.46 -1.61 9.28
C LEU A 129 -1.65 -0.81 10.31
N LEU A 130 -0.68 0.00 9.85
CA LEU A 130 0.04 0.92 10.72
C LEU A 130 -0.92 1.94 11.37
N THR A 131 -1.83 2.52 10.58
CA THR A 131 -2.81 3.48 11.13
C THR A 131 -3.78 2.83 12.12
N LEU A 132 -4.08 1.53 11.94
CA LEU A 132 -4.92 0.78 12.86
C LEU A 132 -4.18 0.50 14.17
N GLU A 133 -2.89 0.17 14.10
CA GLU A 133 -2.01 0.00 15.26
C GLU A 133 -1.92 1.30 16.07
N ASP A 134 -1.66 2.43 15.41
CA ASP A 134 -1.64 3.76 16.06
C ASP A 134 -2.98 4.07 16.78
N LEU A 135 -4.10 3.70 16.16
CA LEU A 135 -5.44 3.92 16.73
C LEU A 135 -5.71 3.01 17.94
N ASP A 136 -5.23 1.77 17.91
CA ASP A 136 -5.35 0.83 19.02
C ASP A 136 -4.53 1.32 20.23
N GLU A 137 -3.30 1.78 20.00
CA GLU A 137 -2.47 2.38 21.04
C GLU A 137 -3.13 3.62 21.68
N GLU A 138 -3.71 4.51 20.87
CA GLU A 138 -4.44 5.67 21.39
C GLU A 138 -5.66 5.26 22.20
N LEU A 139 -6.42 4.25 21.75
CA LEU A 139 -7.60 3.77 22.47
C LEU A 139 -7.23 3.15 23.81
N THR A 140 -6.20 2.31 23.85
CA THR A 140 -5.71 1.71 25.10
C THR A 140 -5.19 2.77 26.08
N LEU A 141 -4.52 3.82 25.60
CA LEU A 141 -4.11 4.96 26.41
C LEU A 141 -5.33 5.69 27.00
N GLN A 142 -6.35 5.95 26.19
CA GLN A 142 -7.58 6.61 26.64
C GLN A 142 -8.32 5.79 27.69
N GLU A 143 -8.43 4.48 27.51
CA GLU A 143 -8.99 3.57 28.52
C GLU A 143 -8.21 3.66 29.83
N HIS A 144 -6.88 3.64 29.78
CA HIS A 144 -6.05 3.76 30.97
C HIS A 144 -6.24 5.10 31.70
N ILE A 145 -6.33 6.20 30.96
CA ILE A 145 -6.61 7.53 31.51
C ILE A 145 -7.99 7.56 32.17
N LEU A 146 -8.99 6.94 31.55
CA LEU A 146 -10.34 6.87 32.09
C LEU A 146 -10.37 6.09 33.41
N ASP A 147 -9.70 4.94 33.47
CA ASP A 147 -9.58 4.13 34.67
C ASP A 147 -8.90 4.88 35.83
N LEU A 148 -7.79 5.58 35.53
CA LEU A 148 -7.11 6.43 36.51
C LEU A 148 -8.03 7.54 37.04
N ARG A 149 -8.78 8.18 36.14
CA ARG A 149 -9.72 9.24 36.50
C ARG A 149 -10.85 8.72 37.37
N LEU A 150 -11.38 7.53 37.05
CA LEU A 150 -12.42 6.87 37.84
C LEU A 150 -11.90 6.49 39.23
N SER A 151 -10.72 5.87 39.31
CA SER A 151 -10.05 5.52 40.57
C SER A 151 -9.82 6.75 41.46
N LEU A 152 -9.38 7.86 40.87
CA LEU A 152 -9.17 9.12 41.56
C LEU A 152 -10.49 9.71 42.08
N ALA A 153 -11.57 9.67 41.28
CA ALA A 153 -12.89 10.11 41.69
C ALA A 153 -13.42 9.29 42.88
N LEU A 154 -13.33 7.96 42.82
CA LEU A 154 -13.72 7.06 43.90
C LEU A 154 -12.93 7.30 45.19
N SER A 155 -11.61 7.54 45.07
CA SER A 155 -10.76 7.85 46.24
C SER A 155 -11.14 9.18 46.87
N ARG A 156 -11.42 10.21 46.05
CA ARG A 156 -11.92 11.52 46.54
C ARG A 156 -13.24 11.36 47.27
N GLU A 157 -14.21 10.67 46.66
CA GLU A 157 -15.51 10.41 47.28
C GLU A 157 -15.36 9.68 48.62
N LYS A 158 -14.54 8.62 48.67
CA LYS A 158 -14.25 7.89 49.91
C LYS A 158 -13.63 8.80 50.98
N ASN A 159 -12.71 9.69 50.62
CA ASN A 159 -12.14 10.64 51.56
C ASN A 159 -13.16 11.69 52.04
N THR A 160 -14.03 12.19 51.16
CA THR A 160 -15.11 13.10 51.56
C THR A 160 -16.09 12.42 52.51
N HIS A 161 -16.46 11.16 52.26
CA HIS A 161 -17.28 10.38 53.18
C HIS A 161 -16.62 10.21 54.54
N LYS A 162 -15.33 9.88 54.60
CA LYS A 162 -14.58 9.80 55.86
C LYS A 162 -14.55 11.12 56.61
N LEU A 163 -14.28 12.23 55.92
CA LEU A 163 -14.28 13.57 56.53
C LEU A 163 -15.66 13.94 57.07
N ASN A 164 -16.72 13.71 56.30
CA ASN A 164 -18.10 13.96 56.74
C ASN A 164 -18.45 13.09 57.95
N SER A 165 -18.04 11.82 57.97
CA SER A 165 -18.26 10.92 59.11
C SER A 165 -17.55 11.43 60.36
N LEU A 166 -16.27 11.83 60.26
CA LEU A 166 -15.51 12.38 61.38
C LEU A 166 -16.10 13.71 61.87
N ASN A 167 -16.55 14.57 60.96
CA ASN A 167 -17.18 15.84 61.31
C ASN A 167 -18.51 15.62 62.04
N ASN A 168 -19.33 14.66 61.59
CA ASN A 168 -20.55 14.28 62.29
C ASN A 168 -20.25 13.71 63.69
N GLU A 169 -19.27 12.82 63.82
CA GLU A 169 -18.85 12.28 65.12
C GLU A 169 -18.35 13.38 66.07
N LEU A 170 -17.54 14.32 65.57
CA LEU A 170 -17.04 15.45 66.36
C LEU A 170 -18.17 16.40 66.78
N ARG A 171 -19.14 16.62 65.89
CA ARG A 171 -20.33 17.42 66.17
C ARG A 171 -21.20 16.76 67.25
N ASP A 172 -21.38 15.44 67.17
CA ASP A 172 -22.13 14.67 68.16
C ASP A 172 -21.43 14.72 69.53
N ASP A 173 -20.10 14.55 69.58
CA ASP A 173 -19.30 14.67 70.80
C ASP A 173 -19.36 16.10 71.39
N HIS A 174 -19.26 17.13 70.53
CA HIS A 174 -19.41 18.52 70.96
C HIS A 174 -20.79 18.80 71.54
N GLN A 175 -21.86 18.34 70.87
CA GLN A 175 -23.22 18.47 71.34
C GLN A 175 -23.42 17.75 72.69
N ALA A 176 -22.88 16.55 72.84
CA ALA A 176 -22.92 15.82 74.10
C ALA A 176 -22.19 16.58 75.22
N LYS A 177 -20.99 17.12 74.95
CA LYS A 177 -20.23 17.96 75.90
C LYS A 177 -20.99 19.23 76.28
N MET A 178 -21.63 19.90 75.33
CA MET A 178 -22.44 21.09 75.58
C MET A 178 -23.62 20.78 76.51
N ILE A 179 -24.33 19.67 76.27
CA ILE A 179 -25.42 19.22 77.16
C ILE A 179 -24.90 18.95 78.58
N VAL A 180 -23.75 18.30 78.73
CA VAL A 180 -23.13 18.05 80.05
C VAL A 180 -22.75 19.35 80.74
N LEU A 181 -22.17 20.31 80.02
CA LEU A 181 -21.81 21.61 80.59
C LEU A 181 -23.05 22.44 80.97
N GLU A 182 -24.07 22.46 80.13
CA GLU A 182 -25.34 23.14 80.39
C GLU A 182 -26.04 22.55 81.61
N THR A 183 -26.14 21.22 81.68
CA THR A 183 -26.75 20.52 82.84
C THR A 183 -25.96 20.78 84.13
N LYS A 184 -24.62 20.78 84.07
CA LYS A 184 -23.77 21.15 85.23
C LYS A 184 -23.99 22.60 85.68
N LYS A 185 -24.02 23.55 84.74
CA LYS A 185 -24.30 24.97 85.05
C LYS A 185 -25.71 25.16 85.61
N GLU A 186 -26.68 24.41 85.10
CA GLU A 186 -28.07 24.37 85.58
C GLU A 186 -28.15 23.86 87.02
N THR A 187 -27.46 22.76 87.34
CA THR A 187 -27.42 22.23 88.71
C THR A 187 -26.74 23.20 89.68
N GLU A 188 -25.60 23.79 89.30
CA GLU A 188 -24.91 24.79 90.12
C GLU A 188 -25.76 26.05 90.37
N ARG A 189 -26.56 26.48 89.38
CA ARG A 189 -27.51 27.60 89.56
C ARG A 189 -28.65 27.21 90.50
N LYS A 190 -29.23 26.02 90.34
CA LYS A 190 -30.29 25.51 91.22
C LYS A 190 -29.83 25.34 92.66
N GLU A 191 -28.61 24.85 92.87
CA GLU A 191 -28.01 24.74 94.21
C GLU A 191 -27.82 26.12 94.83
N ARG A 192 -27.27 27.09 94.08
CA ARG A 192 -27.16 28.48 94.55
C ARG A 192 -28.53 29.06 94.89
N GLU A 193 -29.52 28.89 94.03
CA GLU A 193 -30.89 29.34 94.27
C GLU A 193 -31.47 28.71 95.54
N LYS A 194 -31.27 27.41 95.76
CA LYS A 194 -31.71 26.71 96.96
C LYS A 194 -31.03 27.25 98.22
N VAL A 195 -29.70 27.44 98.19
CA VAL A 195 -28.95 28.03 99.31
C VAL A 195 -29.43 29.44 99.62
N PHE A 196 -29.65 30.28 98.59
CA PHE A 196 -30.21 31.62 98.76
C PHE A 196 -31.65 31.57 99.29
N SER A 197 -32.47 30.62 98.83
CA SER A 197 -33.84 30.43 99.32
C SER A 197 -33.90 29.97 100.78
N GLU A 198 -33.01 29.06 101.18
CA GLU A 198 -32.86 28.61 102.56
C GLU A 198 -32.39 29.76 103.47
N LYS A 199 -31.35 30.50 103.08
CA LYS A 199 -30.89 31.73 103.74
C LYS A 199 -32.00 32.76 103.87
N PHE A 200 -32.76 32.98 102.80
CA PHE A 200 -33.89 33.91 102.80
C PHE A 200 -35.02 33.44 103.73
N SER A 201 -35.31 32.14 103.76
CA SER A 201 -36.29 31.59 104.71
C SER A 201 -35.81 31.69 106.16
N GLU A 202 -34.51 31.53 106.40
CA GLU A 202 -33.88 31.73 107.70
C GLU A 202 -33.96 33.21 108.12
N ASP A 203 -33.66 34.14 107.20
CA ASP A 203 -33.83 35.58 107.41
C ASP A 203 -35.29 35.96 107.69
N ILE A 204 -36.26 35.35 106.99
CA ILE A 204 -37.69 35.54 107.29
C ILE A 204 -38.07 34.98 108.66
N LYS A 205 -37.50 33.85 109.09
CA LYS A 205 -37.72 33.32 110.44
C LYS A 205 -37.11 34.24 111.49
N ASN A 206 -35.87 34.69 111.29
CA ASN A 206 -35.20 35.67 112.13
C ASN A 206 -35.97 37.00 112.20
N TYR A 207 -36.60 37.42 111.10
CA TYR A 207 -37.49 38.57 111.05
C TYR A 207 -38.79 38.36 111.86
N LYS A 208 -39.37 37.16 111.82
CA LYS A 208 -40.60 36.80 112.54
C LYS A 208 -40.38 36.53 114.04
N GLU A 209 -39.20 36.04 114.43
CA GLU A 209 -38.85 35.69 115.82
C GLU A 209 -38.28 36.87 116.62
N GLY A 210 -38.01 38.00 115.97
CA GLY A 210 -37.80 39.29 116.61
C GLY A 210 -36.35 39.60 116.99
N GLN A 211 -35.63 40.23 116.06
CA GLN A 211 -34.83 41.44 116.32
C GLN A 211 -34.32 42.01 114.99
N ILE A 212 -34.74 43.23 114.67
CA ILE A 212 -34.11 44.04 113.63
C ILE A 212 -32.70 44.39 114.13
N LYS A 213 -31.68 43.75 113.57
CA LYS A 213 -30.35 44.35 113.48
C LYS A 213 -30.18 44.88 112.06
N THR A 214 -30.51 46.16 111.89
CA THR A 214 -29.86 46.95 110.86
C THR A 214 -28.38 47.04 111.23
N ASP A 215 -27.54 46.17 110.68
CA ASP A 215 -26.11 46.46 110.61
C ASP A 215 -25.91 47.53 109.53
N ARG A 216 -26.27 48.76 109.90
CA ARG A 216 -25.53 49.94 109.44
C ARG A 216 -24.19 49.87 110.14
N THR A 217 -23.16 49.37 109.46
CA THR A 217 -21.78 49.56 109.89
C THR A 217 -21.37 51.03 109.62
N PRO A 218 -20.80 51.74 110.62
CA PRO A 218 -20.36 53.11 110.46
C PRO A 218 -18.91 53.20 109.94
N SER A 219 -18.75 54.00 108.88
CA SER A 219 -17.63 54.91 108.55
C SER A 219 -16.18 54.54 108.96
N SER A 220 -15.31 54.39 107.96
CA SER A 220 -13.95 54.97 107.99
C SER A 220 -13.40 55.15 106.56
N GLU A 221 -13.25 56.43 106.20
CA GLU A 221 -12.23 57.00 105.32
C GLU A 221 -12.41 57.03 103.78
N GLU A 222 -12.66 58.27 103.34
CA GLU A 222 -12.03 58.97 102.21
C GLU A 222 -12.44 58.63 100.76
N GLY A 223 -13.27 59.54 100.22
CA GLY A 223 -12.86 60.32 99.06
C GLY A 223 -12.88 59.67 97.68
N ALA A 224 -14.07 59.54 97.09
CA ALA A 224 -14.40 59.97 95.72
C ALA A 224 -15.75 59.39 95.33
N GLY A 225 -16.79 60.23 95.37
CA GLY A 225 -18.07 59.88 94.76
C GLY A 225 -17.91 59.88 93.25
N LEU A 226 -17.69 58.72 92.65
CA LEU A 226 -17.89 58.53 91.22
C LEU A 226 -19.38 58.28 91.00
N ARG A 227 -20.09 59.32 90.58
CA ARG A 227 -21.43 59.19 90.02
C ARG A 227 -21.30 58.45 88.69
N LEU A 228 -22.30 57.64 88.36
CA LEU A 228 -22.36 56.88 87.11
C LEU A 228 -22.42 57.77 85.84
N GLU A 229 -22.52 59.09 86.01
CA GLU A 229 -22.47 60.12 84.95
C GLU A 229 -21.02 60.56 84.59
N GLU A 230 -19.99 60.06 85.28
CA GLU A 230 -18.56 60.35 85.02
C GLU A 230 -17.75 59.12 84.56
N VAL A 231 -18.39 57.98 84.31
CA VAL A 231 -17.74 56.86 83.60
C VAL A 231 -17.86 57.12 82.11
N ASP A 232 -16.81 57.69 81.53
CA ASP A 232 -16.61 57.67 80.09
C ASP A 232 -16.39 56.21 79.66
N LEU A 233 -17.35 55.65 78.92
CA LEU A 233 -17.24 54.29 78.34
C LEU A 233 -16.45 54.30 77.02
N GLU A 234 -15.87 55.45 76.61
CA GLU A 234 -15.00 55.57 75.44
C GLU A 234 -13.50 55.49 75.79
N GLN A 235 -13.10 54.69 76.78
CA GLN A 235 -11.67 54.41 76.99
C GLN A 235 -11.28 52.99 76.57
N ASP A 236 -10.55 52.96 75.45
CA ASP A 236 -9.80 51.89 74.80
C ASP A 236 -10.57 50.68 74.21
N SER A 237 -11.22 50.91 73.06
CA SER A 237 -11.52 49.85 72.08
C SER A 237 -10.28 49.36 71.31
N SER A 238 -9.11 49.97 71.52
CA SER A 238 -7.87 49.65 70.79
C SER A 238 -7.30 48.28 71.16
N GLU A 239 -7.41 47.85 72.43
CA GLU A 239 -6.97 46.51 72.85
C GLU A 239 -7.86 45.41 72.29
N LEU A 240 -9.16 45.69 72.14
CA LEU A 240 -10.13 44.75 71.58
C LEU A 240 -9.98 44.61 70.05
N ASP A 241 -9.65 45.71 69.36
CA ASP A 241 -9.35 45.69 67.92
C ASP A 241 -7.99 45.03 67.60
N GLU A 242 -6.99 45.12 68.48
CA GLU A 242 -5.72 44.39 68.33
C GLU A 242 -5.93 42.88 68.50
N PHE A 243 -6.76 42.46 69.46
CA PHE A 243 -7.12 41.06 69.67
C PHE A 243 -7.92 40.44 68.50
N LEU A 244 -8.80 41.21 67.86
CA LEU A 244 -9.66 40.72 66.77
C LEU A 244 -9.00 40.76 65.38
N ASN A 245 -7.94 41.55 65.21
CA ASN A 245 -7.20 41.66 63.95
C ASN A 245 -5.92 40.83 63.89
N GLU A 246 -5.56 40.08 64.93
CA GLU A 246 -4.48 39.10 64.84
C GLU A 246 -4.95 37.88 64.01
N PRO A 247 -4.35 37.63 62.82
CA PRO A 247 -4.65 36.44 62.03
C PRO A 247 -3.99 35.22 62.67
N ALA A 248 -4.78 34.17 62.89
CA ALA A 248 -4.25 32.80 63.03
C ALA A 248 -3.68 32.29 61.70
#